data_AF-A0A815WK92-F1
#
_entry.id   AF-A0A815WK92-F1
#
_cell.length_a   1.000
_cell.length_b   1.000
_cell.length_c   1.000
_cell.angle_alpha   90.00
_cell.angle_beta   90.00
_cell.angle_gamma   90.00
#
_symmetry.space_group_name_H-M   'P 1'
#
loop_
_entity.id
_entity.type
_entity.pdbx_description
1 polymer ?
#
loop_
_entity_poly.entity_id
_entity_poly.type
_entity_poly.pdbx_seq_one_letter_code
_entity_poly.pdbx_strand_id
1 'polypeptide(L)'
;MFAPLPKLLFSRLIAELKQIINNNYFIVANNKFQLRFQALKADLPCRALCLCLKQHNGYYACSNCLQRGQVLGDRNNIVYYRYEQNQQPRTHRQFKAASHQAQLNNGQLSIEGIHGKTPLLELSFNV
;
A
#
# COMPACT_ATOMS: atom_id res chain seq x y z
N MET A 1 2.77 16.58 -11.51
CA MET A 1 2.27 16.98 -10.18
C MET A 1 1.32 15.87 -9.71
N PHE A 2 1.75 14.98 -8.80
CA PHE A 2 0.89 13.89 -8.32
C PHE A 2 -0.15 14.48 -7.37
N ALA A 3 -1.43 14.37 -7.75
CA ALA A 3 -2.51 14.99 -7.02
C ALA A 3 -2.63 14.41 -5.58
N PRO A 4 -2.99 15.23 -4.57
CA PRO A 4 -3.11 14.81 -3.18
C PRO A 4 -4.42 14.04 -2.94
N LEU A 5 -4.67 12.94 -3.67
CA LEU A 5 -6.02 12.39 -3.80
C LEU A 5 -6.49 11.28 -2.82
N PRO A 6 -5.65 10.48 -2.13
CA PRO A 6 -6.19 9.44 -1.24
C PRO A 6 -6.85 10.01 0.02
N LYS A 7 -6.37 11.16 0.51
CA LYS A 7 -6.83 11.76 1.77
C LYS A 7 -8.30 12.12 1.74
N LEU A 8 -8.80 12.72 0.65
CA LEU A 8 -10.20 13.13 0.55
C LEU A 8 -11.13 11.93 0.36
N LEU A 9 -10.80 11.01 -0.55
CA LEU A 9 -11.67 9.88 -0.92
C LEU A 9 -11.87 8.89 0.24
N PHE A 10 -10.82 8.63 1.03
CA PHE A 10 -10.87 7.66 2.12
C PHE A 10 -10.92 8.29 3.51
N SER A 11 -11.01 9.62 3.63
CA SER A 11 -11.03 10.31 4.94
C SER A 11 -12.09 9.74 5.88
N ARG A 12 -13.33 9.61 5.38
CA ARG A 12 -14.47 9.05 6.12
C ARG A 12 -14.22 7.60 6.52
N LEU A 13 -13.81 6.76 5.56
CA LEU A 13 -13.49 5.35 5.82
C LEU A 13 -12.41 5.21 6.88
N ILE A 14 -11.32 5.99 6.79
CA ILE A 14 -10.23 5.96 7.76
C ILE A 14 -10.72 6.40 9.15
N ALA A 15 -11.58 7.41 9.24
CA ALA A 15 -12.15 7.86 10.50
C ALA A 15 -13.04 6.78 11.14
N GLU A 16 -13.92 6.16 10.36
CA GLU A 16 -14.78 5.05 10.80
C GLU A 16 -13.95 3.84 11.23
N LEU A 17 -12.94 3.44 10.43
CA LEU A 17 -12.03 2.35 10.79
C LEU A 17 -11.28 2.65 12.09
N LYS A 18 -10.79 3.87 12.30
CA LYS A 18 -10.14 4.27 13.56
C LYS A 18 -11.07 4.14 14.75
N GLN A 19 -12.33 4.56 14.63
CA GLN A 19 -13.32 4.37 15.70
C GLN A 19 -13.55 2.90 16.01
N ILE A 20 -13.71 2.06 14.97
CA ILE A 20 -13.93 0.62 15.16
C ILE A 20 -12.69 -0.06 15.75
N ILE A 21 -11.49 0.32 15.32
CA ILE A 21 -10.22 -0.21 15.87
C ILE A 21 -10.07 0.18 17.34
N ASN A 22 -10.39 1.42 17.71
CA ASN A 22 -10.28 1.90 19.09
C ASN A 22 -11.33 1.25 20.00
N ASN A 23 -12.56 1.11 19.52
CA ASN A 23 -13.64 0.49 20.28
C ASN A 23 -13.56 -1.03 20.26
N ASN A 24 -12.90 -1.65 19.27
CA ASN A 24 -12.59 -3.08 19.06
C ASN A 24 -13.68 -4.13 19.36
N TYR A 25 -14.93 -3.74 19.56
CA TYR A 25 -16.05 -4.64 19.76
C TYR A 25 -17.39 -4.08 19.26
N PHE A 26 -18.35 -4.99 19.06
CA PHE A 26 -19.77 -4.66 18.92
C PHE A 26 -20.61 -5.54 19.84
N ILE A 27 -21.83 -5.08 20.17
CA ILE A 27 -22.74 -5.80 21.06
C ILE A 27 -23.93 -6.30 20.23
N VAL A 28 -24.21 -7.60 20.29
CA VAL A 28 -25.43 -8.21 19.72
C VAL A 28 -26.07 -9.09 20.78
N ALA A 29 -27.34 -8.83 21.09
CA ALA A 29 -28.10 -9.57 22.11
C ALA A 29 -27.33 -9.70 23.44
N ASN A 30 -26.81 -8.57 23.95
CA ASN A 30 -25.96 -8.48 25.15
C ASN A 30 -24.62 -9.23 25.11
N ASN A 31 -24.25 -9.84 23.98
CA ASN A 31 -22.96 -10.48 23.79
C ASN A 31 -21.96 -9.54 23.13
N LYS A 32 -20.74 -9.49 23.68
CA LYS A 32 -19.64 -8.66 23.19
C LYS A 32 -18.78 -9.46 22.20
N PHE A 33 -18.68 -8.99 20.97
CA PHE A 33 -17.87 -9.61 19.92
C PHE A 33 -16.66 -8.73 19.62
N GLN A 34 -15.46 -9.31 19.70
CA GLN A 34 -14.24 -8.59 19.31
C GLN A 34 -14.13 -8.48 17.78
N LEU A 35 -13.73 -7.29 17.32
CA LEU A 35 -13.48 -7.02 15.91
C LEU A 35 -11.99 -7.06 15.62
N ARG A 36 -11.62 -7.79 14.56
CA ARG A 36 -10.26 -7.81 14.02
C ARG A 36 -10.34 -7.56 12.52
N PHE A 37 -9.63 -6.54 12.07
CA PHE A 37 -9.44 -6.28 10.66
C PHE A 37 -8.19 -7.00 10.18
N GLN A 38 -8.34 -7.81 9.13
CA GLN A 38 -7.24 -8.62 8.62
C GLN A 38 -6.64 -8.05 7.33
N ALA A 39 -7.49 -7.60 6.40
CA ALA A 39 -7.03 -7.09 5.11
C ALA A 39 -8.06 -6.15 4.48
N LEU A 40 -7.56 -5.19 3.68
CA LEU A 40 -8.36 -4.44 2.73
C LEU A 40 -8.25 -5.12 1.36
N LYS A 41 -9.39 -5.50 0.78
CA LYS A 41 -9.46 -6.00 -0.60
C LYS A 41 -9.90 -4.86 -1.52
N ALA A 42 -9.16 -4.67 -2.59
CA ALA A 42 -9.42 -3.68 -3.62
C ALA A 42 -8.84 -4.18 -4.94
N ASP A 43 -9.37 -3.68 -6.06
CA ASP A 43 -8.75 -3.90 -7.36
C ASP A 43 -7.37 -3.23 -7.44
N LEU A 44 -6.61 -3.54 -8.48
CA LEU A 44 -5.24 -3.03 -8.66
C LEU A 44 -5.18 -1.48 -8.67
N PRO A 45 -6.04 -0.74 -9.41
CA PRO A 45 -6.06 0.72 -9.37
C PRO A 45 -6.35 1.30 -7.98
N CYS A 46 -7.38 0.82 -7.29
CA CYS A 46 -7.75 1.31 -5.97
C CYS A 46 -6.68 0.97 -4.94
N ARG A 47 -6.10 -0.24 -4.98
CA ARG A 47 -4.97 -0.62 -4.13
C ARG A 47 -3.78 0.30 -4.33
N ALA A 48 -3.45 0.64 -5.58
CA ALA A 48 -2.34 1.55 -5.87
C ALA A 48 -2.60 2.95 -5.29
N LEU A 49 -3.83 3.46 -5.42
CA LEU A 49 -4.24 4.73 -4.82
C LEU A 49 -4.16 4.68 -3.28
N CYS A 50 -4.75 3.65 -2.67
CA CYS A 50 -4.79 3.43 -1.22
C CYS A 50 -3.39 3.32 -0.60
N LEU A 51 -2.43 2.74 -1.31
CA LEU A 51 -1.07 2.51 -0.82
C LEU A 51 -0.06 3.56 -1.32
N CYS A 52 -0.52 4.64 -1.97
CA CYS A 52 0.32 5.66 -2.59
C CYS A 52 1.38 5.06 -3.54
N LEU A 53 1.00 4.05 -4.33
CA LEU A 53 1.84 3.40 -5.33
C LEU A 53 1.62 4.01 -6.71
N LYS A 54 2.65 3.92 -7.57
CA LYS A 54 2.47 4.13 -8.99
C LYS A 54 1.39 3.18 -9.51
N GLN A 55 0.46 3.68 -10.34
CA GLN A 55 -0.62 2.87 -10.90
C GLN A 55 -0.08 1.58 -11.53
N HIS A 56 -0.70 0.44 -11.18
CA HIS A 56 -0.30 -0.90 -11.63
C HIS A 56 1.18 -1.23 -11.41
N ASN A 57 1.80 -0.56 -10.42
CA ASN A 57 3.18 -0.65 -9.99
C ASN A 57 4.25 -0.76 -11.09
N GLY A 58 4.01 -0.28 -12.32
CA GLY A 58 4.70 -0.62 -13.57
C GLY A 58 6.23 -0.57 -13.66
N TYR A 59 6.96 -0.31 -12.57
CA TYR A 59 8.38 -0.64 -12.42
C TYR A 59 8.64 -2.00 -11.76
N TYR A 60 7.69 -2.58 -11.05
CA TYR A 60 7.75 -3.85 -10.32
C TYR A 60 6.58 -4.73 -10.81
N ALA A 61 6.60 -6.04 -10.59
CA ALA A 61 5.51 -6.92 -11.05
C ALA A 61 4.27 -6.90 -10.13
N CYS A 62 4.48 -6.75 -8.81
CA CYS A 62 3.41 -6.44 -7.85
C CYS A 62 3.90 -5.54 -6.70
N SER A 63 3.00 -5.07 -5.82
CA SER A 63 3.36 -4.22 -4.67
C SER A 63 4.32 -4.89 -3.67
N ASN A 64 4.49 -6.20 -3.78
CA ASN A 64 5.33 -7.02 -2.92
C ASN A 64 6.63 -7.46 -3.61
N CYS A 65 6.87 -7.11 -4.87
CA CYS A 65 8.12 -7.45 -5.53
C CYS A 65 9.20 -6.43 -5.18
N LEU A 66 10.40 -6.91 -4.84
CA LEU A 66 11.61 -6.08 -4.72
C LEU A 66 12.34 -5.92 -6.05
N GLN A 67 12.16 -6.84 -6.98
CA GLN A 67 12.81 -6.78 -8.28
C GLN A 67 12.09 -5.79 -9.20
N ARG A 68 12.86 -4.81 -9.67
CA ARG A 68 12.43 -3.88 -10.72
C ARG A 68 12.48 -4.57 -12.08
N GLY A 69 11.44 -4.39 -12.88
CA GLY A 69 11.42 -4.76 -14.29
C GLY A 69 12.41 -3.96 -15.11
N GLN A 70 12.82 -4.53 -16.24
CA GLN A 70 13.76 -3.95 -17.18
C GLN A 70 13.03 -3.54 -18.46
N VAL A 71 13.48 -2.47 -19.11
CA VAL A 71 12.96 -2.08 -20.42
C VAL A 71 13.67 -2.95 -21.47
N LEU A 72 12.90 -3.62 -22.33
CA LEU A 72 13.44 -4.46 -23.40
C LEU A 72 13.28 -3.77 -24.77
N GLY A 73 14.41 -3.42 -25.39
CA GLY A 73 14.47 -2.79 -26.71
C GLY A 73 13.84 -1.38 -26.77
N ASP A 74 13.53 -0.92 -27.99
CA ASP A 74 13.13 0.46 -28.25
C ASP A 74 11.65 0.75 -27.93
N ARG A 75 10.87 -0.27 -27.55
CA ARG A 75 9.40 -0.19 -27.45
C ARG A 75 8.84 0.10 -26.06
N ASN A 76 9.66 0.54 -25.09
CA ASN A 76 9.23 0.84 -23.72
C ASN A 76 8.48 -0.30 -22.99
N ASN A 77 8.62 -1.53 -23.46
CA ASN A 77 8.02 -2.70 -22.82
C ASN A 77 8.83 -3.07 -21.58
N ILE A 78 8.16 -3.15 -20.43
CA ILE A 78 8.78 -3.54 -19.17
C ILE A 78 8.58 -5.04 -18.98
N VAL A 79 9.69 -5.75 -18.88
CA VAL A 79 9.75 -7.18 -18.61
C VAL A 79 10.20 -7.45 -17.19
N TYR A 80 9.59 -8.44 -16.57
CA TYR A 80 9.92 -8.90 -15.23
C TYR A 80 10.55 -10.27 -15.36
N TYR A 81 11.86 -10.29 -15.44
CA TYR A 81 12.57 -11.54 -15.56
C TYR A 81 12.56 -12.28 -14.22
N ARG A 82 12.15 -13.54 -14.25
CA ARG A 82 12.27 -14.46 -13.12
C ARG A 82 13.73 -14.92 -12.98
N TYR A 83 14.65 -13.98 -12.73
CA TYR A 83 16.09 -14.27 -12.81
C TYR A 83 16.64 -15.10 -11.65
N GLU A 84 15.91 -15.25 -10.54
CA GLU A 84 16.40 -15.99 -9.38
C GLU A 84 15.32 -16.86 -8.76
N GLN A 85 15.64 -18.13 -8.45
CA GLN A 85 14.71 -19.09 -7.86
C GLN A 85 14.30 -18.76 -6.41
N ASN A 86 14.78 -17.66 -5.80
CA ASN A 86 14.56 -17.33 -4.39
C ASN A 86 14.24 -15.84 -4.13
N GLN A 87 13.46 -15.21 -5.01
CA GLN A 87 13.08 -13.82 -4.77
C GLN A 87 12.29 -13.66 -3.48
N GLN A 88 12.82 -12.81 -2.61
CA GLN A 88 12.16 -12.48 -1.36
C GLN A 88 11.09 -11.40 -1.61
N PRO A 89 9.86 -11.60 -1.12
CA PRO A 89 8.85 -10.56 -1.17
C PRO A 89 9.28 -9.39 -0.29
N ARG A 90 8.94 -8.18 -0.73
CA ARG A 90 9.02 -6.96 0.06
C ARG A 90 8.24 -7.16 1.36
N THR A 91 8.95 -7.04 2.47
CA THR A 91 8.38 -7.08 3.81
C THR A 91 7.62 -5.81 4.14
N HIS A 92 6.71 -5.88 5.11
CA HIS A 92 5.99 -4.70 5.63
C HIS A 92 6.95 -3.61 6.14
N ARG A 93 8.05 -4.02 6.79
CA ARG A 93 9.09 -3.09 7.28
C ARG A 93 9.76 -2.34 6.14
N GLN A 94 10.14 -3.04 5.06
CA GLN A 94 10.72 -2.42 3.87
C GLN A 94 9.73 -1.45 3.21
N PHE A 95 8.45 -1.86 3.10
CA PHE A 95 7.41 -0.99 2.55
C PHE A 95 7.26 0.30 3.36
N LYS A 96 7.20 0.21 4.69
CA LYS A 96 7.13 1.38 5.59
C LYS A 96 8.35 2.29 5.46
N ALA A 97 9.55 1.72 5.37
CA ALA A 97 10.79 2.50 5.22
C ALA A 97 10.82 3.28 3.90
N ALA A 98 10.52 2.61 2.78
CA ALA A 98 10.47 3.24 1.46
C ALA A 98 9.37 4.31 1.37
N SER A 99 8.21 4.05 1.97
CA SER A 99 7.10 5.02 2.07
C SER A 99 7.49 6.27 2.87
N HIS A 100 8.24 6.10 3.97
CA HIS A 100 8.80 7.22 4.74
C HIS A 100 9.79 8.05 3.92
N GLN A 101 10.72 7.41 3.22
CA GLN A 101 11.70 8.09 2.38
C GLN A 101 11.04 8.84 1.22
N ALA A 102 10.05 8.25 0.55
CA ALA A 102 9.30 8.90 -0.51
C ALA A 102 8.55 10.16 -0.01
N GLN A 103 8.02 10.12 1.22
CA GLN A 103 7.37 11.27 1.84
C GLN A 103 8.34 12.44 2.10
N LEU A 104 9.58 12.15 2.52
CA LEU A 104 10.62 13.16 2.74
C LEU A 104 11.01 13.87 1.44
N ASN A 105 10.93 13.18 0.32
CA ASN A 105 11.18 13.75 -1.01
C ASN A 105 10.00 14.56 -1.56
N ASN A 106 9.00 14.90 -0.73
CA ASN A 106 7.79 15.65 -1.11
C ASN A 106 7.07 15.10 -2.36
N GLY A 107 7.14 13.78 -2.59
CA GLY A 107 6.53 13.15 -3.77
C GLY A 107 7.19 13.50 -5.11
N GLN A 108 8.35 14.16 -5.11
CA GLN A 108 9.11 14.48 -6.33
C GLN A 108 9.75 13.23 -6.96
N LEU A 109 10.13 12.26 -6.14
CA LEU A 109 10.74 10.99 -6.56
C LEU A 109 10.04 9.81 -5.89
N SER A 110 9.61 8.84 -6.69
CA SER A 110 9.08 7.58 -6.16
C SER A 110 10.24 6.68 -5.69
N ILE A 111 10.18 6.20 -4.46
CA ILE A 111 11.11 5.19 -3.94
C ILE A 111 10.47 3.83 -4.13
N GLU A 112 11.08 2.99 -4.97
CA GLU A 112 10.57 1.68 -5.35
C GLU A 112 9.10 1.65 -5.82
N GLY A 113 8.67 2.70 -6.53
CA GLY A 113 7.30 2.86 -7.02
C GLY A 113 6.29 3.34 -5.96
N ILE A 114 6.76 3.71 -4.75
CA ILE A 114 5.96 4.33 -3.69
C ILE A 114 6.15 5.86 -3.74
N HIS A 115 5.05 6.60 -3.70
CA HIS A 115 5.01 8.07 -3.76
C HIS A 115 4.99 8.76 -2.40
N GLY A 116 4.67 8.04 -1.32
CA GLY A 116 4.64 8.63 0.02
C GLY A 116 3.96 7.73 1.06
N LYS A 117 3.59 8.33 2.20
CA LYS A 117 2.86 7.65 3.26
C LYS A 117 1.36 7.56 2.96
N THR A 118 0.76 6.45 3.38
CA THR A 118 -0.70 6.29 3.43
C THR A 118 -1.17 6.12 4.88
N PRO A 119 -2.29 6.74 5.27
CA PRO A 119 -2.89 6.50 6.58
C PRO A 119 -3.25 5.03 6.84
N LEU A 120 -3.42 4.22 5.78
CA LEU A 120 -3.76 2.80 5.90
C LEU A 120 -2.60 1.94 6.42
N LEU A 121 -1.34 2.36 6.19
CA LEU A 121 -0.16 1.69 6.79
C LEU A 121 -0.01 1.95 8.29
N GLU A 122 -0.62 3.04 8.76
CA GLU A 122 -0.60 3.48 10.15
C GLU A 122 -1.74 2.87 10.96
N LEU A 123 -2.70 2.21 10.31
CA LEU A 123 -3.67 1.34 10.97
C LEU A 123 -2.91 0.10 11.46
N SER A 124 -2.33 0.19 12.65
CA SER A 124 -1.75 -0.94 13.35
C SER A 124 -2.88 -1.86 13.81
N PHE A 125 -3.09 -2.95 13.07
CA PHE A 125 -3.81 -4.09 13.58
C PHE A 125 -2.87 -4.78 14.57
N ASN A 126 -3.18 -4.74 15.86
CA ASN A 126 -2.51 -5.59 16.84
C ASN A 126 -2.84 -7.03 16.46
N VAL A 127 -1.93 -7.69 15.75
CA VAL A 127 -1.98 -9.13 15.46
C VAL A 127 -1.29 -9.85 16.60
#